data_AF-A0A727UC64-F1
#
_entry.id   AF-A0A727UC64-F1
#
_cell.length_a   1.000
_cell.length_b   1.000
_cell.length_c   1.000
_cell.angle_alpha   90.00
_cell.angle_beta   90.00
_cell.angle_gamma   90.00
#
_symmetry.space_group_name_H-M   'P 1'
#
loop_
_entity.id
_entity.type
_entity.pdbx_description
1 polymer ?
#
loop_
_entity_poly.entity_id
_entity_poly.type
_entity_poly.pdbx_seq_one_letter_code
_entity_poly.pdbx_strand_id
1 'polypeptide(L)'
;MTKQSSEYFQLHYCYYLELMTATLHGRADKLMTAIQIISGTAVIADTGLEWVFALPVVVIATIQLVWQPAIISERASVQSRQYGELLYAGDELTPELIAQKLKTLHHSDSAPFGSLLNPAYKRAAIACGRSDDTKLSFQEKLFAWFAGCLPR
;
A
#
# COMPACT_ATOMS: atom_id res chain seq x y z
N MET A 1 19.19 -4.20 -22.70
CA MET A 1 19.89 -4.35 -21.40
C MET A 1 19.44 -3.25 -20.43
N THR A 2 18.16 -3.26 -20.01
CA THR A 2 17.51 -2.13 -19.32
C THR A 2 17.22 -2.38 -17.83
N LYS A 3 17.26 -3.64 -17.37
CA LYS A 3 16.90 -4.02 -15.98
C LYS A 3 17.83 -3.49 -14.87
N GLN A 4 19.03 -3.00 -15.23
CA GLN A 4 20.00 -2.48 -14.25
C GLN A 4 20.01 -0.95 -14.13
N SER A 5 19.23 -0.22 -14.94
CA SER A 5 19.22 1.26 -14.89
C SER A 5 18.59 1.77 -13.57
N SER A 6 19.01 2.95 -13.11
CA SER A 6 18.50 3.56 -11.87
C SER A 6 16.99 3.83 -11.95
N GLU A 7 16.55 4.22 -13.13
CA GLU A 7 15.18 4.58 -13.48
C GLU A 7 14.27 3.36 -13.47
N TYR A 8 14.75 2.22 -13.98
CA TYR A 8 14.02 0.96 -13.93
C TYR A 8 13.82 0.49 -12.48
N PHE A 9 14.84 0.65 -11.64
CA PHE A 9 14.72 0.37 -10.21
C PHE A 9 13.73 1.31 -9.51
N GLN A 10 13.79 2.61 -9.81
CA GLN A 10 12.87 3.60 -9.26
C GLN A 10 11.42 3.30 -9.67
N LEU A 11 11.19 2.85 -10.91
CA LEU A 11 9.88 2.41 -11.38
C LEU A 11 9.35 1.22 -10.58
N HIS A 12 10.16 0.19 -10.36
CA HIS A 12 9.77 -0.94 -9.49
C HIS A 12 9.49 -0.48 -8.06
N TYR A 13 10.32 0.41 -7.52
CA TYR A 13 10.14 0.94 -6.18
C TYR A 13 8.80 1.66 -6.03
N CYS A 14 8.48 2.60 -6.92
CA CYS A 14 7.22 3.32 -6.93
C CYS A 14 6.04 2.37 -7.11
N TYR A 15 6.14 1.43 -8.05
CA TYR A 15 5.12 0.39 -8.26
C TYR A 15 4.81 -0.39 -6.98
N TYR A 16 5.84 -0.92 -6.30
CA TYR A 16 5.64 -1.71 -5.08
C TYR A 16 5.19 -0.86 -3.91
N LEU A 17 5.66 0.38 -3.78
CA LEU A 17 5.24 1.28 -2.71
C LEU A 17 3.74 1.60 -2.81
N GLU A 18 3.26 1.92 -4.01
CA GLU A 18 1.84 2.19 -4.27
C GLU A 18 1.00 0.92 -4.10
N LEU A 19 1.46 -0.23 -4.62
CA LEU A 19 0.76 -1.50 -4.47
C LEU A 19 0.61 -1.90 -2.99
N MET A 20 1.67 -1.75 -2.20
CA MET A 20 1.66 -2.06 -0.77
C MET A 20 0.76 -1.08 -0.01
N THR A 21 0.81 0.21 -0.37
CA THR A 21 -0.04 1.25 0.23
C THR A 21 -1.52 0.98 -0.05
N ALA A 22 -1.86 0.64 -1.29
CA ALA A 22 -3.20 0.24 -1.69
C ALA A 22 -3.70 -0.96 -0.90
N THR A 23 -2.88 -2.01 -0.82
CA THR A 23 -3.27 -3.25 -0.15
C THR A 23 -3.41 -3.09 1.36
N LEU A 24 -2.49 -2.36 2.00
CA LEU A 24 -2.51 -2.07 3.44
C LEU A 24 -3.78 -1.32 3.83
N HIS A 25 -4.05 -0.18 3.18
CA HIS A 25 -5.20 0.66 3.52
C HIS A 25 -6.52 -0.04 3.15
N GLY A 26 -6.57 -0.73 2.01
CA GLY A 26 -7.77 -1.47 1.60
C GLY A 26 -8.10 -2.64 2.53
N ARG A 27 -7.09 -3.32 3.09
CA ARG A 27 -7.31 -4.36 4.11
C ARG A 27 -7.70 -3.74 5.46
N ALA A 28 -7.06 -2.65 5.86
CA ALA A 28 -7.39 -1.95 7.10
C ALA A 28 -8.85 -1.47 7.10
N ASP A 29 -9.30 -0.85 6.01
CA ASP A 29 -10.68 -0.38 5.86
C ASP A 29 -11.71 -1.53 5.92
N LYS A 30 -11.45 -2.64 5.23
CA LYS A 30 -12.31 -3.82 5.27
C LYS A 30 -12.38 -4.45 6.67
N LEU A 31 -11.26 -4.50 7.40
CA LEU A 31 -11.25 -4.99 8.78
C LEU A 31 -12.03 -4.06 9.71
N MET A 32 -11.85 -2.76 9.58
CA MET A 32 -12.62 -1.76 10.33
C MET A 32 -14.11 -1.92 10.09
N THR A 33 -14.52 -2.00 8.82
CA THR A 33 -15.92 -2.24 8.44
C THR A 33 -16.46 -3.57 8.99
N ALA A 34 -15.67 -4.64 8.94
CA ALA A 34 -16.07 -5.94 9.51
C ALA A 34 -16.28 -5.86 11.03
N ILE A 35 -15.39 -5.19 11.76
CA ILE A 35 -15.53 -4.99 13.21
C ILE A 35 -16.80 -4.19 13.51
N GLN A 36 -17.09 -3.15 12.74
CA GLN A 36 -18.31 -2.36 12.92
C GLN A 36 -19.58 -3.18 12.68
N ILE A 37 -19.62 -4.00 11.63
CA ILE A 37 -20.80 -4.84 11.33
C ILE A 37 -21.03 -5.85 12.45
N ILE A 38 -19.97 -6.53 12.91
CA ILE A 38 -20.05 -7.49 14.02
C ILE A 38 -20.53 -6.80 15.29
N SER A 39 -19.94 -5.64 15.62
CA SER A 39 -20.27 -4.89 16.82
C SER A 39 -21.69 -4.32 16.75
N GLY A 40 -22.07 -3.72 15.62
CA GLY A 40 -23.42 -3.19 15.40
C GLY A 40 -24.50 -4.27 15.48
N THR A 41 -24.21 -5.47 15.01
CA THR A 41 -25.13 -6.61 15.16
C THR A 41 -25.23 -7.06 16.61
N ALA A 42 -24.12 -7.08 17.36
CA ALA A 42 -24.09 -7.47 18.76
C ALA A 42 -24.85 -6.49 19.70
N VAL A 43 -24.94 -5.20 19.34
CA VAL A 43 -25.76 -4.22 20.07
C VAL A 43 -27.24 -4.63 20.11
N ILE A 44 -27.74 -5.33 19.09
CA ILE A 44 -29.15 -5.73 18.98
C ILE A 44 -29.49 -6.90 19.91
N ALA A 45 -28.50 -7.63 20.43
CA ALA A 45 -28.69 -8.87 21.16
C ALA A 45 -29.12 -8.70 22.64
N ASP A 46 -29.44 -7.49 23.10
CA ASP A 46 -29.94 -7.15 24.46
C ASP A 46 -29.19 -7.90 25.58
N THR A 47 -27.88 -7.68 25.64
CA THR A 47 -26.97 -8.43 26.52
C THR A 47 -26.67 -7.71 27.84
N GLY A 48 -27.18 -6.48 28.03
CA GLY A 48 -26.81 -5.56 29.11
C GLY A 48 -25.41 -4.93 28.95
N LEU A 49 -24.72 -5.22 27.83
CA LEU A 49 -23.38 -4.75 27.50
C LEU A 49 -23.36 -3.99 26.16
N GLU A 50 -24.48 -3.37 25.77
CA GLU A 50 -24.69 -2.72 24.47
C GLU A 50 -23.62 -1.65 24.20
N TRP A 51 -23.21 -0.92 25.23
CA TRP A 51 -22.20 0.13 25.13
C TRP A 51 -20.83 -0.40 24.71
N VAL A 52 -20.47 -1.63 25.10
CA VAL A 52 -19.20 -2.29 24.73
C VAL A 52 -19.15 -2.54 23.22
N PHE A 53 -20.30 -2.80 22.62
CA PHE A 53 -20.42 -3.05 21.18
C PHE A 53 -20.73 -1.76 20.39
N ALA A 54 -21.38 -0.76 20.99
CA ALA A 54 -21.65 0.51 20.33
C ALA A 54 -20.39 1.39 20.21
N LEU A 55 -19.53 1.40 21.23
CA LEU A 55 -18.33 2.26 21.27
C LEU A 55 -17.36 1.99 20.09
N PRO A 56 -16.99 0.73 19.77
CA PRO A 56 -16.15 0.44 18.61
C PRO A 56 -16.75 0.95 17.30
N VAL A 57 -18.08 0.89 17.13
CA VAL A 57 -18.75 1.36 15.90
C VAL A 57 -18.48 2.83 15.68
N VAL A 58 -18.72 3.65 16.71
CA VAL A 58 -18.57 5.11 16.66
C VAL A 58 -17.10 5.52 16.51
N VAL A 59 -16.21 4.88 17.26
CA VAL A 59 -14.77 5.18 17.21
C VAL A 59 -14.20 4.85 15.83
N ILE A 60 -14.51 3.67 15.29
CA ILE A 60 -14.03 3.25 13.97
C ILE A 60 -14.61 4.15 12.87
N ALA A 61 -15.90 4.48 12.92
CA ALA A 61 -16.53 5.37 11.95
C ALA A 61 -15.83 6.74 11.93
N THR A 62 -15.51 7.27 13.11
CA THR A 62 -14.77 8.53 13.25
C THR A 62 -13.37 8.43 12.63
N ILE A 63 -12.65 7.34 12.89
CA ILE A 63 -11.32 7.09 12.31
C ILE A 63 -11.41 7.01 10.78
N GLN A 64 -12.36 6.25 10.24
CA GLN A 64 -12.54 6.12 8.79
C GLN A 64 -12.90 7.46 8.13
N LEU A 65 -13.69 8.30 8.80
CA LEU A 65 -14.04 9.63 8.30
C LEU A 65 -12.83 10.57 8.20
N VAL A 66 -11.95 10.54 9.21
CA VAL A 66 -10.78 11.43 9.29
C VAL A 66 -9.61 10.92 8.46
N TRP A 67 -9.30 9.63 8.56
CA TRP A 67 -8.14 9.03 7.88
C TRP A 67 -8.42 8.64 6.42
N GLN A 68 -9.68 8.34 6.10
CA GLN A 68 -10.12 7.99 4.73
C GLN A 68 -9.31 6.85 4.07
N PRO A 69 -9.11 5.71 4.75
CA PRO A 69 -8.27 4.61 4.24
C PRO A 69 -8.78 4.04 2.92
N ALA A 70 -10.10 4.00 2.69
CA ALA A 70 -10.68 3.58 1.41
C ALA A 70 -10.20 4.48 0.24
N ILE A 71 -10.18 5.79 0.44
CA ILE A 71 -9.76 6.76 -0.59
C ILE A 71 -8.25 6.66 -0.84
N ILE A 72 -7.45 6.52 0.22
CA ILE A 72 -6.00 6.30 0.09
C ILE A 72 -5.74 5.01 -0.69
N SER A 73 -6.45 3.93 -0.34
CA SER A 73 -6.35 2.65 -1.03
C SER A 73 -6.67 2.75 -2.51
N GLU A 74 -7.72 3.48 -2.87
CA GLU A 74 -8.15 3.63 -4.26
C GLU A 74 -7.13 4.43 -5.08
N ARG A 75 -6.68 5.57 -4.56
CA ARG A 75 -5.67 6.41 -5.23
C ARG A 75 -4.38 5.63 -5.47
N ALA A 76 -3.88 4.95 -4.43
CA ALA A 76 -2.68 4.14 -4.53
C ALA A 76 -2.87 2.95 -5.50
N SER A 77 -4.06 2.36 -5.56
CA SER A 77 -4.38 1.29 -6.51
C SER A 77 -4.30 1.78 -7.96
N VAL A 78 -4.92 2.93 -8.26
CA VAL A 78 -4.85 3.58 -9.58
C VAL A 78 -3.40 3.88 -9.94
N GLN A 79 -2.64 4.48 -9.01
CA GLN A 79 -1.25 4.83 -9.25
C GLN A 79 -0.35 3.61 -9.47
N SER A 80 -0.53 2.55 -8.67
CA SER A 80 0.19 1.28 -8.85
C SER A 80 -0.08 0.65 -10.21
N ARG A 81 -1.31 0.79 -10.73
CA ARG A 81 -1.67 0.32 -12.08
C ARG A 81 -0.96 1.13 -13.15
N GLN A 82 -0.90 2.46 -13.02
CA GLN A 82 -0.19 3.31 -13.99
C GLN A 82 1.32 2.98 -14.05
N TYR A 83 1.95 2.77 -12.89
CA TYR A 83 3.33 2.30 -12.83
C TYR A 83 3.48 0.89 -13.42
N GLY A 84 2.54 -0.01 -13.14
CA GLY A 84 2.51 -1.36 -13.70
C GLY A 84 2.39 -1.36 -15.24
N GLU A 85 1.52 -0.53 -15.80
CA GLU A 85 1.36 -0.36 -17.24
C GLU A 85 2.68 0.09 -17.89
N LEU A 86 3.40 1.02 -17.27
CA LEU A 86 4.74 1.42 -17.74
C LEU A 86 5.76 0.28 -17.60
N LEU A 87 5.70 -0.49 -16.51
CA LEU A 87 6.63 -1.59 -16.24
C LEU A 87 6.49 -2.74 -17.26
N TYR A 88 5.27 -2.99 -17.74
CA TYR A 88 4.95 -4.04 -18.71
C TYR A 88 4.87 -3.53 -20.16
N ALA A 89 5.20 -2.26 -20.42
CA ALA A 89 5.19 -1.66 -21.75
C ALA A 89 6.40 -2.10 -22.61
N GLY A 90 6.53 -3.41 -22.87
CA GLY A 90 7.39 -3.97 -23.93
C GLY A 90 8.88 -3.55 -23.95
N ASP A 91 9.54 -3.82 -25.08
CA ASP A 91 10.99 -3.65 -25.28
C ASP A 91 11.44 -2.22 -25.64
N GLU A 92 10.52 -1.25 -25.72
CA GLU A 92 10.83 0.15 -26.09
C GLU A 92 11.14 1.07 -24.89
N LEU A 93 11.21 0.52 -23.67
CA LEU A 93 11.52 1.31 -22.47
C LEU A 93 13.01 1.67 -22.40
N THR A 94 13.37 2.85 -22.90
CA THR A 94 14.69 3.44 -22.62
C THR A 94 14.70 4.12 -21.24
N PRO A 95 15.86 4.21 -20.56
CA PRO A 95 15.98 4.91 -19.27
C PRO A 95 15.43 6.34 -19.30
N GLU A 96 15.66 7.08 -20.38
CA GLU A 96 15.21 8.47 -20.55
C GLU A 96 13.68 8.55 -20.63
N LEU A 97 13.05 7.61 -21.34
CA LEU A 97 11.60 7.52 -21.43
C LEU A 97 10.99 7.16 -20.07
N ILE A 98 11.62 6.25 -19.32
CA ILE A 98 11.20 5.91 -17.96
C ILE A 98 11.26 7.15 -17.07
N ALA A 99 12.39 7.87 -17.05
CA ALA A 99 12.56 9.07 -16.25
C ALA A 99 11.51 10.14 -16.58
N GLN A 100 11.24 10.35 -17.87
CA GLN A 100 10.21 11.29 -18.32
C GLN A 100 8.82 10.88 -17.82
N LYS A 101 8.45 9.60 -17.94
CA LYS A 101 7.16 9.09 -17.50
C LYS A 101 7.01 9.11 -15.98
N LEU A 102 8.07 8.74 -15.25
CA LEU A 102 8.11 8.82 -13.79
C LEU A 102 7.85 10.25 -13.30
N LYS A 103 8.49 11.25 -13.91
CA LYS A 103 8.27 12.66 -13.57
C LYS A 103 6.80 13.06 -13.67
N THR A 104 6.11 12.60 -14.71
CA THR A 104 4.68 12.86 -14.88
C THR A 104 3.83 12.11 -13.85
N LEU A 105 4.14 10.83 -13.59
CA LEU A 105 3.38 10.00 -12.66
C LEU A 105 3.50 10.47 -11.21
N HIS A 106 4.68 10.93 -10.78
CA HIS A 106 4.93 11.38 -9.41
C HIS A 106 4.00 12.47 -8.90
N HIS A 107 3.37 13.25 -9.79
CA HIS A 107 2.38 14.26 -9.40
C HIS A 107 1.11 13.67 -8.77
N SER A 108 0.84 12.38 -9.00
CA SER A 108 -0.36 11.67 -8.53
C SER A 108 -0.07 10.63 -7.44
N ASP A 109 1.17 10.59 -6.93
CA ASP A 109 1.57 9.62 -5.90
C ASP A 109 0.75 9.77 -4.63
N SER A 110 0.44 8.63 -4.01
CA SER A 110 -0.20 8.61 -2.72
C SER A 110 0.80 9.03 -1.63
N ALA A 111 0.27 9.51 -0.50
CA ALA A 111 1.12 9.85 0.63
C ALA A 111 1.80 8.57 1.14
N PRO A 112 3.15 8.51 1.16
CA PRO A 112 3.85 7.29 1.52
C PRO A 112 3.63 6.92 2.99
N PHE A 113 3.30 5.66 3.25
CA PHE A 113 3.34 5.12 4.60
C PHE A 113 4.79 4.74 4.96
N GLY A 114 5.38 5.42 5.94
CA GLY A 114 6.81 5.31 6.25
C GLY A 114 7.30 3.86 6.46
N SER A 115 6.52 3.02 7.13
CA SER A 115 6.87 1.60 7.35
C SER A 115 6.83 0.73 6.09
N LEU A 116 6.39 1.26 4.93
CA LEU A 116 6.42 0.58 3.65
C LEU A 116 7.59 1.00 2.76
N LEU A 117 8.34 2.06 3.10
CA LEU A 117 9.46 2.56 2.29
C LEU A 117 10.56 1.50 2.13
N ASN A 118 11.12 1.01 3.24
CA ASN A 118 12.16 -0.02 3.19
C ASN A 118 11.65 -1.36 2.63
N PRO A 119 10.44 -1.85 2.97
CA PRO A 119 9.87 -3.02 2.31
C PRO A 119 9.73 -2.89 0.80
N ALA A 120 9.20 -1.77 0.30
CA ALA A 120 9.05 -1.52 -1.13
C ALA A 120 10.41 -1.44 -1.84
N TYR A 121 11.39 -0.77 -1.22
CA TYR A 121 12.76 -0.69 -1.72
C TYR A 121 13.37 -2.09 -1.86
N LYS A 122 13.29 -2.90 -0.80
CA LYS A 122 13.81 -4.26 -0.80
C LYS A 122 13.13 -5.14 -1.84
N ARG A 123 11.81 -5.02 -1.99
CA ARG A 123 11.05 -5.74 -3.02
C ARG A 123 11.49 -5.34 -4.43
N ALA A 124 11.72 -4.05 -4.68
CA ALA A 124 12.24 -3.55 -5.94
C ALA A 124 13.66 -4.05 -6.22
N ALA A 125 14.52 -4.12 -5.21
CA ALA A 125 15.87 -4.66 -5.34
C ALA A 125 15.85 -6.12 -5.77
N ILE A 126 15.01 -6.94 -5.13
CA ILE A 126 14.78 -8.35 -5.51
C ILE A 126 14.29 -8.44 -6.96
N ALA A 127 13.30 -7.63 -7.35
CA ALA A 127 12.75 -7.66 -8.71
C ALA A 127 13.76 -7.24 -9.79
N CYS A 128 14.70 -6.36 -9.44
CA CYS A 128 15.77 -5.90 -10.34
C CYS A 128 17.05 -6.76 -10.26
N GLY A 129 17.10 -7.78 -9.40
CA GLY A 129 18.31 -8.59 -9.18
C GLY A 129 19.47 -7.80 -8.58
N ARG A 130 19.20 -6.74 -7.80
CA ARG A 130 20.21 -5.96 -7.09
C ARG A 130 20.43 -6.53 -5.69
N SER A 131 21.68 -6.51 -5.22
CA SER A 131 21.99 -6.82 -3.82
C SER A 131 21.46 -5.71 -2.92
N ASP A 132 20.74 -6.08 -1.87
CA ASP A 132 20.21 -5.17 -0.87
C ASP A 132 20.40 -5.75 0.54
N ASP A 133 21.14 -5.03 1.37
CA ASP A 133 21.40 -5.40 2.76
C ASP A 133 20.42 -4.71 3.74
N THR A 134 19.39 -4.03 3.22
CA THR A 134 18.40 -3.34 4.05
C THR A 134 17.72 -4.33 5.00
N LYS A 135 17.89 -4.08 6.30
CA LYS A 135 17.27 -4.87 7.36
C LYS A 135 15.93 -4.26 7.73
N LEU A 136 14.87 -5.00 7.49
CA LEU A 136 13.53 -4.60 7.91
C LEU A 136 13.37 -4.76 9.42
N SER A 137 12.92 -3.70 10.07
CA SER A 137 12.45 -3.71 11.46
C SER A 137 11.23 -4.62 11.61
N PHE A 138 10.89 -4.94 12.86
CA PHE A 138 9.71 -5.75 13.15
C PHE A 138 8.42 -5.10 12.64
N GLN A 139 8.27 -3.77 12.80
CA GLN A 139 7.11 -3.03 12.33
C GLN A 139 6.98 -3.07 10.80
N GLU A 140 8.08 -2.84 10.08
CA GLU A 140 8.10 -2.90 8.62
C GLU A 140 7.76 -4.30 8.10
N LYS A 141 8.24 -5.35 8.77
CA LYS A 141 7.86 -6.74 8.44
C LYS A 141 6.37 -6.98 8.66
N LEU A 142 5.81 -6.50 9.77
CA LEU A 142 4.39 -6.65 10.08
C LEU A 142 3.53 -5.94 9.03
N PHE A 143 3.82 -4.67 8.73
CA PHE A 143 3.08 -3.90 7.74
C PHE A 143 3.27 -4.42 6.32
N ALA A 144 4.47 -4.87 5.94
CA ALA A 144 4.71 -5.48 4.64
C ALA A 144 3.97 -6.82 4.46
N TRP A 145 3.92 -7.64 5.51
CA TRP A 145 3.12 -8.86 5.52
C TRP A 145 1.63 -8.55 5.40
N PHE A 146 1.16 -7.56 6.16
CA PHE A 146 -0.24 -7.13 6.10
C PHE A 146 -0.59 -6.51 4.74
N ALA A 147 0.34 -5.82 4.09
CA ALA A 147 0.25 -5.34 2.71
C ALA A 147 0.35 -6.46 1.65
N GLY A 148 0.50 -7.73 2.07
CA GLY A 148 0.56 -8.88 1.16
C GLY A 148 1.87 -9.01 0.37
N CYS A 149 2.89 -8.22 0.70
CA CYS A 149 4.15 -8.16 -0.04
C CYS A 149 5.35 -8.10 0.93
N LEU A 150 5.54 -9.15 1.73
CA LEU A 150 6.73 -9.28 2.57
C LEU A 150 7.94 -9.68 1.71
N PRO A 151 8.98 -8.83 1.58
CA PRO A 151 10.19 -9.20 0.86
C PRO A 151 10.96 -10.27 1.65
N ARG A 152 11.38 -11.34 0.96
CA ARG A 152 12.17 -12.44 1.53
C ARG A 152 13.42 -12.66 0.72
#